data_AF-A0ABD0TNW1-F1
#
_entry.id   AF-A0ABD0TNW1-F1
#
_cell.length_a   1.000
_cell.length_b   1.000
_cell.length_c   1.000
_cell.angle_alpha   90.00
_cell.angle_beta   90.00
_cell.angle_gamma   90.00
#
_symmetry.space_group_name_H-M   'P 1'
#
loop_
_entity.id
_entity.type
_entity.pdbx_description
1 polymer ?
#
loop_
_entity_poly.entity_id
_entity_poly.type
_entity_poly.pdbx_seq_one_letter_code
_entity_poly.pdbx_strand_id
1 'polypeptide(L)'
;MYWVRSIFNHLKTQRKVPPVQKVVNSNSMILNQSYRFISQLDESDKIIQELCKNDAELEKKLRILMLEVEVMRQDGRYAPNSLNTNQWQHLMTLHSRNQRNNYLTYLWKTEKARENQKAKKEARRKEFEESKPEENKEFPDDLLYGLTHQALFLRIRDQSINNFDNYRALQAIKYGQPVVIDCSYEEHMVLRETVNSAKQMTFVFGDNRIHKDPFDIHMCNVNLRGDFMKQLRRNIPSLEEPWFPLNIHTKSYLDIFPKDKLVYLTPHCREELTKFDHDAIYIVGCMVDKVNNEPLSLAKAKRDGIKMAKLPLDRFLEWAPGSKKNLNINHMLPILSDLKISGDWEFALRHIPRRKLMETKILAMQKKIKNNALLKEDIFRNLSLKSKVKGFSLKENKLRSRKSLYDDDNV
;
A
#
# COMPACT_ATOMS: atom_id res chain seq x y z
N MET A 1 31.43 -31.25 -37.94
CA MET A 1 30.78 -32.53 -37.60
C MET A 1 31.28 -33.09 -36.25
N TYR A 2 31.34 -32.28 -35.19
CA TYR A 2 31.81 -32.71 -33.85
C TYR A 2 31.07 -32.05 -32.66
N TRP A 3 29.90 -31.43 -32.89
CA TRP A 3 29.14 -30.73 -31.83
C TRP A 3 27.70 -31.22 -31.64
N VAL A 4 27.27 -32.27 -32.36
CA VAL A 4 25.91 -32.85 -32.25
C VAL A 4 25.86 -34.08 -31.34
N ARG A 5 27.01 -34.65 -30.93
CA ARG A 5 27.07 -35.84 -30.06
C ARG A 5 26.95 -35.55 -28.56
N SER A 6 27.05 -34.29 -28.12
CA SER A 6 26.99 -33.96 -26.67
C SER A 6 25.55 -33.83 -26.12
N ILE A 7 24.55 -33.61 -26.98
CA ILE A 7 23.17 -33.35 -26.53
C ILE A 7 22.40 -34.68 -26.29
N PHE A 8 22.72 -35.73 -27.05
CA PHE A 8 22.02 -37.02 -26.93
C PHE A 8 22.43 -37.87 -25.71
N ASN A 9 23.60 -37.62 -25.10
CA ASN A 9 24.02 -38.35 -23.89
C ASN A 9 23.42 -37.78 -22.59
N HIS A 10 22.81 -36.59 -22.61
CA HIS A 10 22.17 -35.99 -21.42
C HIS A 10 20.67 -36.33 -21.29
N LEU A 11 20.08 -36.98 -22.29
CA LEU A 11 18.65 -37.33 -22.30
C LEU A 11 18.35 -38.79 -21.90
N LYS A 12 19.36 -39.61 -21.57
CA LYS A 12 19.19 -41.03 -21.17
C LYS A 12 19.39 -41.32 -19.68
N THR A 13 19.69 -40.34 -18.84
CA THR A 13 19.73 -40.55 -17.38
C THR A 13 18.34 -40.30 -16.79
N GLN A 14 17.49 -41.33 -16.81
CA GLN A 14 16.38 -41.39 -15.88
C GLN A 14 16.95 -41.41 -14.46
N ARG A 15 16.91 -40.28 -13.76
CA ARG A 15 17.14 -40.25 -12.32
C ARG A 15 16.03 -41.07 -11.67
N LYS A 16 16.36 -42.26 -11.18
CA LYS A 16 15.50 -42.99 -10.24
C LYS A 16 15.39 -42.14 -8.98
N VAL A 17 14.23 -41.52 -8.78
CA VAL A 17 13.88 -40.87 -7.51
C VAL A 17 13.63 -42.00 -6.50
N PRO A 18 14.37 -42.09 -5.38
CA PRO A 18 14.07 -43.08 -4.36
C PRO A 18 12.72 -42.75 -3.72
N PRO A 19 11.92 -43.74 -3.30
CA PRO A 19 10.67 -43.48 -2.60
C PRO A 19 10.96 -42.71 -1.31
N VAL A 20 10.18 -41.66 -1.08
CA VAL A 20 10.21 -40.87 0.16
C VAL A 20 9.91 -41.80 1.33
N GLN A 21 10.89 -42.01 2.21
CA GLN A 21 10.68 -42.72 3.46
C GLN A 21 9.68 -41.91 4.31
N LYS A 22 8.51 -42.49 4.58
CA LYS A 22 7.59 -41.99 5.60
C LYS A 22 8.31 -42.08 6.94
N VAL A 23 8.71 -40.93 7.50
CA VAL A 23 9.14 -40.84 8.90
C VAL A 23 7.90 -41.04 9.76
N VAL A 24 7.71 -42.27 10.23
CA VAL A 24 6.76 -42.60 11.29
C VAL A 24 7.40 -42.11 12.59
N ASN A 25 6.95 -40.96 13.11
CA ASN A 25 7.30 -40.52 14.46
C ASN A 25 6.57 -41.43 15.47
N SER A 26 7.19 -42.54 15.84
CA SER A 26 6.85 -43.29 17.05
C SER A 26 7.43 -42.57 18.26
N ASN A 27 6.71 -41.56 18.78
CA ASN A 27 7.03 -40.97 20.08
C ASN A 27 6.46 -41.83 21.19
N SER A 28 7.26 -42.78 21.67
CA SER A 28 7.09 -43.39 22.97
C SER A 28 8.43 -43.34 23.72
N MET A 29 8.70 -42.22 24.38
CA MET A 29 9.73 -42.14 25.42
C MET A 29 9.20 -41.28 26.57
N ILE A 30 8.61 -41.99 27.53
CA ILE A 30 8.85 -41.93 28.99
C ILE A 30 9.25 -40.54 29.52
N LEU A 31 8.34 -39.99 30.34
CA LEU A 31 8.59 -38.89 31.26
C LEU A 31 9.85 -39.14 32.10
N ASN A 32 10.83 -38.25 31.99
CA ASN A 32 11.75 -37.97 33.09
C ASN A 32 12.09 -36.47 33.08
N GLN A 33 11.25 -35.70 33.79
CA GLN A 33 11.52 -34.32 34.17
C GLN A 33 12.75 -34.30 35.09
N SER A 34 13.90 -33.93 34.54
CA SER A 34 15.02 -33.43 35.33
C SER A 34 15.05 -31.91 35.17
N TYR A 35 14.68 -31.21 36.25
CA TYR A 35 14.76 -29.76 36.35
C TYR A 35 16.23 -29.34 36.25
N ARG A 36 16.68 -28.97 35.04
CA ARG A 36 17.93 -28.22 34.85
C ARG A 36 17.60 -26.74 34.93
N PHE A 37 17.88 -26.15 36.08
CA PHE A 37 17.97 -24.70 36.27
C PHE A 37 19.16 -24.18 35.44
N ILE A 38 18.91 -23.87 34.17
CA ILE A 38 19.79 -23.04 33.36
C ILE A 38 19.22 -21.64 33.47
N SER A 39 19.93 -20.74 34.16
CA SER A 39 19.62 -19.32 34.20
C SER A 39 19.82 -18.72 32.79
N GLN A 40 18.82 -18.89 31.93
CA GLN A 40 18.69 -18.08 30.73
C GLN A 40 18.27 -16.68 31.20
N LEU A 41 19.11 -15.68 30.94
CA LEU A 41 18.69 -14.28 31.01
C LEU A 41 17.39 -14.15 30.20
N ASP A 42 16.31 -13.70 30.84
CA ASP A 42 15.02 -13.53 30.20
C ASP A 42 15.20 -12.65 28.95
N GLU A 43 14.43 -12.90 27.89
CA GLU A 43 14.49 -12.09 26.65
C GLU A 43 14.30 -10.59 26.94
N SER A 44 13.61 -10.25 28.03
CA SER A 44 13.49 -8.89 28.58
C SER A 44 14.83 -8.27 28.96
N ASP A 45 15.71 -9.02 29.62
CA ASP A 45 16.99 -8.51 30.13
C ASP A 45 17.99 -8.23 29.00
N LYS A 46 17.91 -9.01 27.92
CA LYS A 46 18.69 -8.75 26.69
C LYS A 46 18.27 -7.45 26.00
N ILE A 47 16.96 -7.19 25.93
CA ILE A 47 16.42 -5.95 25.34
C ILE A 47 16.79 -4.74 26.20
N ILE A 48 16.75 -4.88 27.53
CA ILE A 48 17.16 -3.84 28.48
C ILE A 48 18.64 -3.49 28.29
N GLN A 49 19.51 -4.50 28.22
CA GLN A 49 20.95 -4.30 28.00
C GLN A 49 21.25 -3.65 26.65
N GLU A 50 20.56 -4.07 25.58
CA GLU A 50 20.76 -3.55 24.21
C GLU A 50 20.32 -2.08 24.08
N LEU A 51 19.26 -1.68 24.77
CA LEU A 51 18.67 -0.34 24.66
C LEU A 51 19.23 0.69 25.63
N CYS A 52 19.58 0.28 26.85
CA CYS A 52 19.87 1.23 27.92
C CYS A 52 21.36 1.52 28.11
N LYS A 53 22.29 0.69 27.60
CA LYS A 53 23.76 0.90 27.72
C LYS A 53 24.19 1.49 29.09
N ASN A 54 23.62 0.98 30.18
CA ASN A 54 23.86 1.36 31.59
C ASN A 54 23.27 2.70 32.09
N ASP A 55 22.30 3.31 31.41
CA ASP A 55 21.53 4.43 31.95
C ASP A 55 20.38 3.95 32.85
N ALA A 56 20.52 4.20 34.16
CA ALA A 56 19.59 3.76 35.19
C ALA A 56 18.19 4.39 35.09
N GLU A 57 18.06 5.60 34.53
CA GLU A 57 16.75 6.24 34.38
C GLU A 57 15.96 5.66 33.20
N LEU A 58 16.65 5.40 32.09
CA LEU A 58 16.07 4.75 30.91
C LEU A 58 15.67 3.31 31.23
N GLU A 59 16.46 2.59 32.01
CA GLU A 59 16.12 1.24 32.45
C GLU A 59 14.86 1.22 33.32
N LYS A 60 14.75 2.12 34.31
CA LYS A 60 13.53 2.25 35.14
C LYS A 60 12.31 2.55 34.27
N LYS A 61 12.43 3.48 33.33
CA LYS A 61 11.35 3.83 32.41
C LYS A 61 10.94 2.63 31.55
N LEU A 62 11.90 1.87 31.02
CA LEU A 62 11.61 0.68 30.22
C LEU A 62 10.93 -0.41 31.06
N ARG A 63 11.41 -0.68 32.28
CA ARG A 63 10.77 -1.64 33.20
C ARG A 63 9.33 -1.25 33.53
N ILE A 64 9.06 0.04 33.78
CA ILE A 64 7.70 0.56 33.99
C ILE A 64 6.82 0.30 32.75
N LEU A 65 7.34 0.53 31.55
CA LEU A 65 6.61 0.29 30.30
C LEU A 65 6.33 -1.20 30.08
N MET A 66 7.26 -2.08 30.44
CA MET A 66 7.06 -3.53 30.35
C MET A 66 5.96 -4.00 31.31
N LEU A 67 5.97 -3.50 32.55
CA LEU A 67 4.89 -3.75 33.51
C LEU A 67 3.55 -3.21 33.01
N GLU A 68 3.53 -2.02 32.39
CA GLU A 68 2.29 -1.47 31.80
C GLU A 68 1.70 -2.39 30.72
N VAL A 69 2.53 -2.96 29.85
CA VAL A 69 2.09 -3.94 28.82
C VAL A 69 1.57 -5.22 29.46
N GLU A 70 2.24 -5.73 30.49
CA GLU A 70 1.85 -6.98 31.15
C GLU A 70 0.53 -6.83 31.92
N VAL A 71 0.34 -5.72 32.64
CA VAL A 71 -0.94 -5.38 33.26
C VAL A 71 -2.05 -5.29 32.22
N MET A 72 -1.79 -4.69 31.06
CA MET A 72 -2.79 -4.65 29.98
C MET A 72 -3.19 -6.04 29.48
N ARG A 73 -2.28 -7.02 29.47
CA ARG A 73 -2.60 -8.41 29.08
C ARG A 73 -3.46 -9.09 30.14
N GLN A 74 -3.11 -8.92 31.41
CA GLN A 74 -3.86 -9.48 32.54
C GLN A 74 -5.29 -8.90 32.62
N ASP A 75 -5.43 -7.60 32.36
CA ASP A 75 -6.73 -6.91 32.29
C ASP A 75 -7.58 -7.34 31.07
N GLY A 76 -7.08 -8.20 30.18
CA GLY A 76 -7.76 -8.60 28.95
C GLY A 76 -7.86 -7.48 27.90
N ARG A 77 -7.04 -6.43 28.02
CA ARG A 77 -6.99 -5.34 27.05
C ARG A 77 -6.16 -5.74 25.82
N TYR A 78 -6.32 -4.98 24.74
CA TYR A 78 -5.65 -5.26 23.46
C TYR A 78 -4.15 -4.96 23.51
N ALA A 79 -3.34 -5.93 23.94
CA ALA A 79 -1.88 -5.87 23.99
C ALA A 79 -1.24 -7.05 23.20
N PRO A 80 -0.19 -6.80 22.40
CA PRO A 80 0.46 -7.84 21.59
C PRO A 80 1.22 -8.86 22.45
N ASN A 81 1.47 -10.06 21.92
CA ASN A 81 2.13 -11.15 22.66
C ASN A 81 3.65 -10.97 22.77
N SER A 82 4.30 -10.40 21.76
CA SER A 82 5.73 -10.09 21.77
C SER A 82 6.01 -8.75 21.09
N LEU A 83 7.05 -8.06 21.58
CA LEU A 83 7.44 -6.73 21.12
C LEU A 83 8.93 -6.72 20.77
N ASN A 84 9.26 -6.15 19.61
CA ASN A 84 10.64 -6.04 19.13
C ASN A 84 11.38 -4.83 19.75
N THR A 85 12.71 -4.85 19.74
CA THR A 85 13.60 -3.75 20.20
C THR A 85 13.19 -2.38 19.64
N ASN A 86 12.90 -2.27 18.34
CA ASN A 86 12.46 -1.02 17.70
C ASN A 86 11.09 -0.53 18.20
N GLN A 87 10.18 -1.45 18.58
CA GLN A 87 8.85 -1.10 19.08
C GLN A 87 8.95 -0.56 20.52
N TRP A 88 9.86 -1.12 21.33
CA TRP A 88 10.20 -0.58 22.64
C TRP A 88 10.82 0.80 22.55
N GLN A 89 11.77 1.02 21.63
CA GLN A 89 12.31 2.36 21.36
C GLN A 89 11.20 3.36 21.05
N HIS A 90 10.26 3.00 20.17
CA HIS A 90 9.14 3.89 19.86
C HIS A 90 8.25 4.15 21.08
N LEU A 91 7.93 3.14 21.90
CA LEU A 91 7.17 3.33 23.13
C LEU A 91 7.85 4.30 24.10
N MET A 92 9.19 4.29 24.17
CA MET A 92 9.95 5.24 25.00
C MET A 92 9.84 6.68 24.51
N THR A 93 9.70 6.89 23.19
CA THR A 93 9.47 8.23 22.61
C THR A 93 8.07 8.79 22.90
N LEU A 94 7.10 7.95 23.25
CA LEU A 94 5.71 8.37 23.50
C LEU A 94 5.51 8.82 24.96
N HIS A 95 5.17 10.10 25.13
CA HIS A 95 5.01 10.72 26.44
C HIS A 95 3.64 10.42 27.11
N SER A 96 2.57 10.30 26.32
CA SER A 96 1.21 10.11 26.85
C SER A 96 0.79 8.64 26.95
N ARG A 97 0.14 8.27 28.07
CA ARG A 97 -0.45 6.95 28.29
C ARG A 97 -1.44 6.55 27.18
N ASN A 98 -2.26 7.50 26.73
CA ASN A 98 -3.22 7.26 25.64
C ASN A 98 -2.53 6.96 24.31
N GLN A 99 -1.41 7.64 24.01
CA GLN A 99 -0.64 7.36 22.79
C GLN A 99 -0.03 5.96 22.82
N ARG A 100 0.51 5.53 23.97
CA ARG A 100 1.02 4.16 24.16
C ARG A 100 -0.08 3.12 24.02
N ASN A 101 -1.22 3.31 24.68
CA ASN A 101 -2.38 2.40 24.57
C ASN A 101 -2.86 2.25 23.12
N ASN A 102 -2.96 3.36 22.39
CA ASN A 102 -3.35 3.35 20.97
C ASN A 102 -2.33 2.61 20.10
N TYR A 103 -1.03 2.77 20.38
CA TYR A 103 0.03 2.06 19.67
C TYR A 103 0.01 0.56 19.95
N LEU A 104 -0.12 0.15 21.22
CA LEU A 104 -0.22 -1.26 21.61
C LEU A 104 -1.46 -1.93 21.00
N THR A 105 -2.60 -1.23 21.04
CA THR A 105 -3.84 -1.70 20.39
C THR A 105 -3.63 -1.87 18.88
N TYR A 106 -2.91 -0.96 18.23
CA TYR A 106 -2.57 -1.07 16.82
C TYR A 106 -1.69 -2.30 16.53
N LEU A 107 -0.68 -2.56 17.36
CA LEU A 107 0.19 -3.73 17.22
C LEU A 107 -0.60 -5.02 17.39
N TRP A 108 -1.44 -5.12 18.43
CA TRP A 108 -2.32 -6.27 18.66
C TRP A 108 -3.26 -6.52 17.48
N LYS A 109 -3.92 -5.48 16.96
CA LYS A 109 -4.78 -5.60 15.76
C LYS A 109 -4.00 -6.11 14.55
N THR A 110 -2.76 -5.67 14.40
CA THR A 110 -1.89 -6.10 13.29
C THR A 110 -1.49 -7.58 13.46
N GLU A 111 -1.19 -8.01 14.68
CA GLU A 111 -0.88 -9.41 15.01
C GLU A 111 -2.08 -10.33 14.74
N LYS A 112 -3.26 -9.99 15.26
CA LYS A 112 -4.50 -10.73 15.02
C LYS A 112 -4.91 -10.76 13.55
N ALA A 113 -4.69 -9.68 12.80
CA ALA A 113 -4.91 -9.69 11.37
C ALA A 113 -4.00 -10.70 10.64
N ARG A 114 -2.74 -10.84 11.05
CA ARG A 114 -1.82 -11.85 10.48
C ARG A 114 -2.23 -13.27 10.85
N GLU A 115 -2.62 -13.50 12.10
CA GLU A 115 -3.14 -14.81 12.55
C GLU A 115 -4.38 -15.21 11.74
N ASN A 116 -5.34 -14.30 11.59
CA ASN A 116 -6.55 -14.54 10.81
C ASN A 116 -6.23 -14.79 9.32
N GLN A 117 -5.29 -14.07 8.74
CA GLN A 117 -4.84 -14.33 7.36
C GLN A 117 -4.19 -15.70 7.21
N LYS A 118 -3.36 -16.12 8.18
CA LYS A 118 -2.74 -17.45 8.19
C LYS A 118 -3.80 -18.55 8.32
N ALA A 119 -4.73 -18.41 9.26
CA ALA A 119 -5.85 -19.34 9.45
C ALA A 119 -6.72 -19.43 8.17
N LYS A 120 -7.04 -18.30 7.53
CA LYS A 120 -7.79 -18.27 6.27
C LYS A 120 -7.03 -18.96 5.14
N LYS A 121 -5.70 -18.76 5.04
CA LYS A 121 -4.86 -19.41 4.04
C LYS A 121 -4.77 -20.92 4.26
N GLU A 122 -4.64 -21.36 5.51
CA GLU A 122 -4.62 -22.78 5.87
C GLU A 122 -5.97 -23.45 5.63
N ALA A 123 -7.08 -22.79 5.97
CA ALA A 123 -8.42 -23.27 5.66
C ALA A 123 -8.63 -23.43 4.14
N ARG A 124 -8.24 -22.42 3.35
CA ARG A 124 -8.30 -22.48 1.88
C ARG A 124 -7.42 -23.57 1.29
N ARG A 125 -6.25 -23.83 1.90
CA ARG A 125 -5.36 -24.91 1.47
C ARG A 125 -5.98 -26.28 1.76
N LYS A 126 -6.56 -26.48 2.94
CA LYS A 126 -7.28 -27.71 3.29
C LYS A 126 -8.48 -27.95 2.37
N GLU A 127 -9.28 -26.91 2.13
CA GLU A 127 -10.41 -26.96 1.19
C GLU A 127 -9.95 -27.39 -0.22
N PHE A 128 -8.82 -26.86 -0.70
CA PHE A 128 -8.24 -27.26 -1.99
C PHE A 128 -7.69 -28.69 -1.99
N GLU A 129 -7.10 -29.15 -0.88
CA GLU A 129 -6.62 -30.54 -0.72
C GLU A 129 -7.78 -31.55 -0.61
N GLU A 130 -8.91 -31.15 -0.02
CA GLU A 130 -10.11 -31.96 0.16
C GLU A 130 -11.00 -31.97 -1.10
N SER A 131 -10.96 -30.91 -1.92
CA SER A 131 -11.66 -30.88 -3.20
C SER A 131 -11.05 -31.88 -4.18
N LYS A 132 -11.89 -32.78 -4.72
CA LYS A 132 -11.47 -33.64 -5.83
C LYS A 132 -11.16 -32.75 -7.04
N PRO A 133 -10.12 -33.04 -7.83
CA PRO A 133 -9.90 -32.32 -9.08
C PRO A 133 -11.15 -32.48 -9.95
N GLU A 134 -11.84 -31.38 -10.22
CA GLU A 134 -12.93 -31.36 -11.21
C GLU A 134 -12.29 -31.60 -12.58
N GLU A 135 -12.53 -32.78 -13.14
CA GLU A 135 -12.19 -33.08 -14.53
C GLU A 135 -13.25 -32.41 -15.41
N ASN A 136 -13.03 -31.15 -15.79
CA ASN A 136 -13.83 -30.47 -16.81
C ASN A 136 -13.51 -31.06 -18.19
N LYS A 137 -14.02 -32.27 -18.45
CA LYS A 137 -14.06 -32.90 -19.76
C LYS A 137 -15.46 -32.69 -20.33
N GLU A 138 -15.57 -32.08 -21.51
CA GLU A 138 -16.85 -32.04 -22.23
C GLU A 138 -17.19 -33.42 -22.80
N PHE A 139 -16.17 -34.17 -23.24
CA PHE A 139 -16.29 -35.54 -23.72
C PHE A 139 -15.30 -36.50 -23.03
N PRO A 140 -15.62 -37.81 -22.89
CA PRO A 140 -14.74 -38.78 -22.24
C PRO A 140 -13.32 -38.90 -22.84
N ASP A 141 -13.20 -38.64 -24.14
CA ASP A 141 -11.95 -38.74 -24.91
C ASP A 141 -11.15 -37.43 -24.96
N ASP A 142 -11.66 -36.34 -24.37
CA ASP A 142 -10.99 -35.05 -24.42
C ASP A 142 -9.69 -35.04 -23.62
N LEU A 143 -8.67 -34.43 -24.20
CA LEU A 143 -7.41 -34.13 -23.53
C LEU A 143 -7.68 -33.07 -22.45
N LEU A 144 -7.32 -33.37 -21.20
CA LEU A 144 -7.49 -32.41 -20.11
C LEU A 144 -6.57 -31.21 -20.34
N TYR A 145 -7.16 -30.03 -20.53
CA TYR A 145 -6.42 -28.78 -20.64
C TYR A 145 -6.27 -28.15 -19.26
N GLY A 146 -5.04 -27.80 -18.86
CA GLY A 146 -4.86 -27.16 -17.55
C GLY A 146 -3.42 -27.06 -17.10
N LEU A 147 -3.22 -26.32 -16.01
CA LEU A 147 -1.90 -26.04 -15.43
C LEU A 147 -1.11 -27.31 -15.06
N THR A 148 -1.82 -28.36 -14.68
CA THR A 148 -1.30 -29.69 -14.32
C THR A 148 -1.32 -30.68 -15.47
N HIS A 149 -1.82 -30.29 -16.64
CA HIS A 149 -2.01 -31.13 -17.82
C HIS A 149 -1.40 -30.47 -19.06
N GLN A 150 -2.01 -30.67 -20.23
CA GLN A 150 -1.54 -30.10 -21.48
C GLN A 150 -2.00 -28.64 -21.56
N ALA A 151 -1.09 -27.75 -21.92
CA ALA A 151 -1.37 -26.34 -22.14
C ALA A 151 -0.74 -25.91 -23.46
N LEU A 152 -1.51 -25.22 -24.30
CA LEU A 152 -1.06 -24.70 -25.60
C LEU A 152 -0.13 -23.50 -25.40
N PHE A 153 -0.37 -22.71 -24.34
CA PHE A 153 0.37 -21.51 -24.02
C PHE A 153 1.39 -21.74 -22.91
N LEU A 154 2.58 -21.13 -23.03
CA LEU A 154 3.56 -21.11 -21.95
C LEU A 154 2.99 -20.34 -20.76
N ARG A 155 3.15 -20.91 -19.55
CA ARG A 155 2.84 -20.20 -18.32
C ARG A 155 3.76 -19.00 -18.15
N ILE A 156 3.21 -17.80 -18.25
CA ILE A 156 3.88 -16.58 -17.84
C ILE A 156 3.94 -16.59 -16.31
N ARG A 157 5.16 -16.62 -15.76
CA ARG A 157 5.38 -16.59 -14.31
C ARG A 157 5.38 -15.15 -13.81
N ASP A 158 5.02 -14.95 -12.55
CA ASP A 158 5.04 -13.62 -11.91
C ASP A 158 6.41 -12.95 -12.02
N GLN A 159 7.50 -13.73 -11.94
CA GLN A 159 8.85 -13.21 -12.14
C GLN A 159 9.08 -12.65 -13.55
N SER A 160 8.53 -13.29 -14.58
CA SER A 160 8.61 -12.81 -15.97
C SER A 160 7.83 -11.50 -16.14
N ILE A 161 6.65 -11.39 -15.54
CA ILE A 161 5.84 -10.16 -15.54
C ILE A 161 6.60 -9.05 -14.81
N ASN A 162 7.13 -9.36 -13.63
CA ASN A 162 7.87 -8.41 -12.80
C ASN A 162 9.12 -7.86 -13.51
N ASN A 163 9.84 -8.72 -14.23
CA ASN A 163 10.99 -8.32 -15.05
C ASN A 163 10.55 -7.43 -16.22
N PHE A 164 9.42 -7.73 -16.86
CA PHE A 164 8.88 -6.92 -17.94
C PHE A 164 8.45 -5.53 -17.47
N ASP A 165 7.78 -5.44 -16.32
CA ASP A 165 7.38 -4.16 -15.72
C ASP A 165 8.62 -3.33 -15.33
N ASN A 166 9.62 -3.96 -14.69
CA ASN A 166 10.88 -3.28 -14.36
C ASN A 166 11.62 -2.80 -15.63
N TYR A 167 11.62 -3.59 -16.70
CA TYR A 167 12.19 -3.19 -17.98
C TYR A 167 11.49 -1.95 -18.56
N ARG A 168 10.17 -1.87 -18.45
CA ARG A 168 9.41 -0.69 -18.89
C ARG A 168 9.79 0.56 -18.09
N ALA A 169 9.95 0.43 -16.78
CA ALA A 169 10.43 1.53 -15.94
C ALA A 169 11.88 1.94 -16.29
N LEU A 170 12.76 0.98 -16.60
CA LEU A 170 14.12 1.26 -17.08
C LEU A 170 14.12 2.00 -18.43
N GLN A 171 13.21 1.66 -19.35
CA GLN A 171 13.05 2.41 -20.59
C GLN A 171 12.60 3.86 -20.32
N ALA A 172 11.73 4.06 -19.33
CA ALA A 172 11.28 5.39 -18.95
C ALA A 172 12.40 6.26 -18.38
N ILE A 173 13.41 5.72 -17.71
CA ILE A 173 14.59 6.50 -17.28
C ILE A 173 15.34 7.10 -18.48
N LYS A 174 15.35 6.41 -19.63
CA LYS A 174 16.10 6.87 -20.80
C LYS A 174 15.30 7.81 -21.69
N TYR A 175 13.98 7.58 -21.82
CA TYR A 175 13.15 8.25 -22.82
C TYR A 175 11.86 8.86 -22.25
N GLY A 176 11.56 8.61 -20.98
CA GLY A 176 10.34 9.05 -20.32
C GLY A 176 10.43 10.51 -19.88
N GLN A 177 9.26 11.07 -19.58
CA GLN A 177 9.15 12.38 -18.96
C GLN A 177 9.54 12.26 -17.48
N PRO A 178 10.36 13.19 -16.94
CA PRO A 178 10.72 13.17 -15.54
C PRO A 178 9.57 13.70 -14.67
N VAL A 179 9.37 13.06 -13.52
CA VAL A 179 8.49 13.52 -12.45
C VAL A 179 9.28 13.57 -11.14
N VAL A 180 9.10 14.64 -10.39
CA VAL A 180 9.85 14.87 -9.16
C VAL A 180 8.96 14.58 -7.96
N ILE A 181 9.48 13.79 -7.02
CA ILE A 181 8.91 13.56 -5.70
C ILE A 181 9.78 14.30 -4.68
N ASP A 182 9.25 15.36 -4.08
CA ASP A 182 9.98 16.22 -3.15
C ASP A 182 9.92 15.67 -1.72
N CYS A 183 11.03 15.16 -1.20
CA CYS A 183 11.13 14.49 0.10
C CYS A 183 11.56 15.40 1.26
N SER A 184 11.51 16.73 1.11
CA SER A 184 11.97 17.66 2.16
C SER A 184 11.07 17.78 3.40
N TYR A 185 9.96 17.03 3.49
CA TYR A 185 8.93 17.21 4.51
C TYR A 185 9.09 16.29 5.73
N GLU A 186 10.20 15.56 5.84
CA GLU A 186 10.41 14.57 6.91
C GLU A 186 10.30 15.18 8.31
N GLU A 187 10.86 16.38 8.52
CA GLU A 187 10.81 17.09 9.81
C GLU A 187 9.40 17.54 10.22
N HIS A 188 8.50 17.68 9.24
CA HIS A 188 7.11 18.08 9.47
C HIS A 188 6.16 16.88 9.67
N MET A 189 6.67 15.65 9.57
CA MET A 189 5.87 14.43 9.69
C MET A 189 6.18 13.69 11.00
N VAL A 190 5.12 13.21 11.66
CA VAL A 190 5.28 12.27 12.78
C VAL A 190 5.73 10.91 12.23
N LEU A 191 6.45 10.09 13.02
CA LEU A 191 6.92 8.76 12.59
C LEU A 191 5.85 7.91 11.87
N ARG A 192 4.58 7.96 12.35
CA ARG A 192 3.46 7.26 11.69
C ARG A 192 3.18 7.80 10.28
N GLU A 193 3.25 9.10 10.08
CA GLU A 193 3.11 9.76 8.79
C GLU A 193 4.30 9.44 7.88
N THR A 194 5.53 9.48 8.40
CA THR A 194 6.76 9.09 7.69
C THR A 194 6.71 7.65 7.18
N VAL A 195 6.31 6.70 8.04
CA VAL A 195 6.10 5.29 7.65
C VAL A 195 5.02 5.16 6.58
N ASN A 196 3.94 5.95 6.66
CA ASN A 196 2.89 5.93 5.64
C ASN A 196 3.35 6.57 4.32
N SER A 197 4.18 7.61 4.37
CA SER A 197 4.77 8.25 3.19
C SER A 197 5.66 7.25 2.45
N ALA A 198 6.54 6.55 3.16
CA ALA A 198 7.37 5.49 2.57
C ALA A 198 6.53 4.36 1.95
N LYS A 199 5.39 3.98 2.57
CA LYS A 199 4.44 3.02 1.98
C LYS A 199 3.78 3.55 0.72
N GLN A 200 3.37 4.83 0.69
CA GLN A 200 2.82 5.46 -0.51
C GLN A 200 3.84 5.44 -1.64
N MET A 201 5.11 5.72 -1.35
CA MET A 201 6.18 5.66 -2.33
C MET A 201 6.34 4.24 -2.93
N THR A 202 6.16 3.19 -2.13
CA THR A 202 6.15 1.81 -2.64
C THR A 202 5.00 1.56 -3.64
N PHE A 203 3.81 2.09 -3.38
CA PHE A 203 2.69 2.01 -4.34
C PHE A 203 2.97 2.81 -5.61
N VAL A 204 3.49 4.03 -5.47
CA VAL A 204 3.88 4.90 -6.59
C VAL A 204 4.84 4.18 -7.54
N PHE A 205 5.87 3.52 -7.01
CA PHE A 205 6.80 2.72 -7.82
C PHE A 205 6.09 1.53 -8.50
N GLY A 206 5.26 0.80 -7.75
CA GLY A 206 4.53 -0.37 -8.25
C GLY A 206 3.56 -0.03 -9.37
N ASP A 207 2.84 1.08 -9.25
CA ASP A 207 1.85 1.52 -10.25
C ASP A 207 2.54 2.11 -11.49
N ASN A 208 3.64 2.85 -11.31
CA ASN A 208 4.36 3.49 -12.42
C ASN A 208 4.91 2.45 -13.41
N ARG A 209 5.56 1.40 -12.93
CA ARG A 209 6.16 0.36 -13.79
C ARG A 209 5.13 -0.47 -14.58
N ILE A 210 3.91 -0.58 -14.05
CA ILE A 210 2.79 -1.30 -14.70
C ILE A 210 2.10 -0.38 -15.72
N HIS A 211 2.28 0.94 -15.63
CA HIS A 211 1.70 1.89 -16.56
C HIS A 211 2.24 1.71 -17.98
N LYS A 212 1.43 2.00 -19.01
CA LYS A 212 1.83 1.82 -20.41
C LYS A 212 3.00 2.73 -20.81
N ASP A 213 3.00 3.94 -20.27
CA ASP A 213 4.03 4.94 -20.47
C ASP A 213 4.46 5.49 -19.09
N PRO A 214 5.42 4.84 -18.41
CA PRO A 214 5.87 5.24 -17.08
C PRO A 214 6.59 6.61 -17.10
N PHE A 215 6.60 7.27 -15.96
CA PHE A 215 7.49 8.41 -15.73
C PHE A 215 8.88 7.97 -15.29
N ASP A 216 9.88 8.80 -15.56
CA ASP A 216 11.16 8.74 -14.86
C ASP A 216 10.99 9.41 -13.48
N ILE A 217 11.02 8.62 -12.41
CA ILE A 217 10.77 9.10 -11.06
C ILE A 217 12.07 9.57 -10.41
N HIS A 218 12.11 10.84 -10.02
CA HIS A 218 13.21 11.46 -9.28
C HIS A 218 12.77 11.84 -7.87
N MET A 219 13.34 11.20 -6.87
CA MET A 219 13.22 11.63 -5.48
C MET A 219 14.29 12.66 -5.18
N CYS A 220 13.89 13.87 -4.79
CA CYS A 220 14.80 14.97 -4.48
C CYS A 220 14.71 15.36 -3.00
N ASN A 221 15.73 16.05 -2.48
CA ASN A 221 15.83 16.44 -1.07
C ASN A 221 15.73 15.25 -0.10
N VAL A 222 16.27 14.09 -0.48
CA VAL A 222 16.16 12.88 0.31
C VAL A 222 17.22 12.85 1.42
N ASN A 223 16.78 12.67 2.67
CA ASN A 223 17.69 12.33 3.77
C ASN A 223 17.97 10.82 3.78
N LEU A 224 19.15 10.41 3.31
CA LEU A 224 19.55 9.00 3.23
C LEU A 224 19.62 8.29 4.58
N ARG A 225 19.81 9.04 5.68
CA ARG A 225 19.87 8.52 7.05
C ARG A 225 18.56 8.66 7.81
N GLY A 226 17.55 9.30 7.20
CA GLY A 226 16.24 9.53 7.80
C GLY A 226 15.43 8.25 8.01
N ASP A 227 14.40 8.36 8.87
CA ASP A 227 13.43 7.31 9.11
C ASP A 227 12.67 6.96 7.82
N PHE A 228 12.39 7.94 6.97
CA PHE A 228 11.74 7.73 5.68
C PHE A 228 12.51 6.72 4.82
N MET A 229 13.82 6.94 4.62
CA MET A 229 14.65 6.05 3.80
C MET A 229 14.87 4.69 4.46
N LYS A 230 14.99 4.65 5.79
CA LYS A 230 15.05 3.39 6.54
C LYS A 230 13.79 2.54 6.32
N GLN A 231 12.62 3.16 6.30
CA GLN A 231 11.35 2.49 6.01
C GLN A 231 11.24 2.07 4.54
N LEU A 232 11.69 2.91 3.60
CA LEU A 232 11.61 2.62 2.18
C LEU A 232 12.48 1.42 1.80
N ARG A 233 13.71 1.33 2.31
CA ARG A 233 14.59 0.15 2.16
C ARG A 233 13.98 -1.14 2.69
N ARG A 234 13.22 -1.05 3.80
CA ARG A 234 12.51 -2.21 4.35
C ARG A 234 11.36 -2.66 3.45
N ASN A 235 10.65 -1.71 2.83
CA ASN A 235 9.56 -2.02 1.92
C ASN A 235 10.08 -2.56 0.58
N ILE A 236 11.22 -2.04 0.10
CA ILE A 236 11.85 -2.39 -1.17
C ILE A 236 13.32 -2.77 -0.91
N PRO A 237 13.62 -4.05 -0.68
CA PRO A 237 15.00 -4.48 -0.41
C PRO A 237 15.97 -4.21 -1.56
N SER A 238 15.48 -4.27 -2.81
CA SER A 238 16.28 -4.04 -4.01
C SER A 238 16.50 -2.55 -4.36
N LEU A 239 16.14 -1.62 -3.46
CA LEU A 239 16.19 -0.18 -3.73
C LEU A 239 17.60 0.34 -4.07
N GLU A 240 18.62 -0.23 -3.44
CA GLU A 240 20.02 0.19 -3.59
C GLU A 240 20.74 -0.52 -4.75
N GLU A 241 20.05 -1.44 -5.41
CA GLU A 241 20.61 -2.14 -6.56
C GLU A 241 20.79 -1.19 -7.74
N PRO A 242 21.92 -1.24 -8.46
CA PRO A 242 22.19 -0.30 -9.57
C PRO A 242 21.18 -0.37 -10.72
N TRP A 243 20.51 -1.51 -10.89
CA TRP A 243 19.49 -1.74 -11.92
C TRP A 243 18.08 -1.34 -11.49
N PHE A 244 17.90 -0.86 -10.26
CA PHE A 244 16.58 -0.49 -9.75
C PHE A 244 16.09 0.81 -10.41
N PRO A 245 14.89 0.84 -11.04
CA PRO A 245 14.47 1.96 -11.85
C PRO A 245 13.87 3.11 -11.02
N LEU A 246 14.70 3.74 -10.18
CA LEU A 246 14.34 4.89 -9.37
C LEU A 246 15.55 5.78 -9.10
N ASN A 247 15.41 7.07 -9.40
CA ASN A 247 16.48 8.05 -9.21
C ASN A 247 16.35 8.72 -7.84
N ILE A 248 17.35 8.54 -6.97
CA ILE A 248 17.35 9.09 -5.59
C ILE A 248 18.46 10.13 -5.46
N HIS A 249 18.07 11.36 -5.12
CA HIS A 249 18.96 12.51 -5.01
C HIS A 249 18.85 13.17 -3.63
N THR A 250 19.99 13.48 -3.02
CA THR A 250 20.07 14.33 -1.82
C THR A 250 19.92 15.82 -2.16
N LYS A 251 20.24 16.19 -3.41
CA LYS A 251 20.18 17.56 -3.93
C LYS A 251 18.74 18.04 -4.16
N SER A 252 18.58 19.35 -4.32
CA SER A 252 17.30 19.96 -4.65
C SER A 252 16.95 19.71 -6.12
N TYR A 253 15.64 19.68 -6.40
CA TYR A 253 15.14 19.64 -7.77
C TYR A 253 15.57 20.87 -8.60
N LEU A 254 15.89 22.00 -7.94
CA LEU A 254 16.41 23.20 -8.59
C LEU A 254 17.82 23.02 -9.17
N ASP A 255 18.62 22.12 -8.57
CA ASP A 255 19.99 21.87 -9.00
C ASP A 255 20.06 20.84 -10.14
N ILE A 256 19.01 20.02 -10.28
CA ILE A 256 18.97 18.87 -11.19
C ILE A 256 18.24 19.24 -12.49
N PHE A 257 17.20 20.07 -12.38
CA PHE A 257 16.29 20.37 -13.49
C PHE A 257 16.22 21.87 -13.79
N PRO A 258 15.97 22.25 -15.06
CA PRO A 258 15.83 23.65 -15.43
C PRO A 258 14.60 24.27 -14.79
N LYS A 259 14.80 25.37 -14.06
CA LYS A 259 13.77 26.06 -13.27
C LYS A 259 12.50 26.38 -14.06
N ASP A 260 12.63 26.79 -15.32
CA ASP A 260 11.51 27.24 -16.16
C ASP A 260 10.52 26.13 -16.54
N LYS A 261 10.98 24.87 -16.48
CA LYS A 261 10.15 23.68 -16.75
C LYS A 261 9.48 23.14 -15.49
N LEU A 262 9.88 23.56 -14.30
CA LEU A 262 9.36 23.03 -13.04
C LEU A 262 7.94 23.56 -12.76
N VAL A 263 7.02 22.65 -12.48
CA VAL A 263 5.64 22.97 -12.06
C VAL A 263 5.33 22.23 -10.77
N TYR A 264 5.21 22.97 -9.67
CA TYR A 264 4.89 22.40 -8.37
C TYR A 264 3.38 22.19 -8.21
N LEU A 265 2.96 20.93 -8.04
CA LEU A 265 1.57 20.57 -7.80
C LEU A 265 1.22 20.69 -6.32
N THR A 266 0.34 21.64 -5.99
CA THR A 266 -0.10 21.89 -4.62
C THR A 266 -1.59 22.21 -4.56
N PRO A 267 -2.38 21.59 -3.63
CA PRO A 267 -3.81 21.81 -3.54
C PRO A 267 -4.18 23.24 -3.12
N HIS A 268 -3.26 23.98 -2.51
CA HIS A 268 -3.47 25.34 -2.01
C HIS A 268 -3.20 26.43 -3.08
N CYS A 269 -2.79 26.06 -4.30
CA CYS A 269 -2.62 27.01 -5.38
C CYS A 269 -3.97 27.59 -5.84
N ARG A 270 -3.97 28.82 -6.37
CA ARG A 270 -5.14 29.41 -7.04
C ARG A 270 -5.25 28.92 -8.48
N GLU A 271 -4.13 28.79 -9.18
CA GLU A 271 -4.05 28.41 -10.59
C GLU A 271 -4.35 26.92 -10.78
N GLU A 272 -5.22 26.62 -11.73
CA GLU A 272 -5.61 25.24 -12.08
C GLU A 272 -4.80 24.72 -13.27
N LEU A 273 -4.35 23.48 -13.17
CA LEU A 273 -3.78 22.75 -14.30
C LEU A 273 -4.92 22.39 -15.26
N THR A 274 -5.09 23.15 -16.33
CA THR A 274 -6.18 22.91 -17.30
C THR A 274 -5.82 21.86 -18.34
N LYS A 275 -4.57 21.86 -18.80
CA LYS A 275 -4.02 20.91 -19.77
C LYS A 275 -2.74 20.31 -19.23
N PHE A 276 -2.50 19.05 -19.58
CA PHE A 276 -1.23 18.39 -19.29
C PHE A 276 -0.19 18.86 -20.31
N ASP A 277 0.89 19.44 -19.81
CA ASP A 277 2.10 19.81 -20.56
C ASP A 277 3.13 18.67 -20.47
N HIS A 278 3.55 18.14 -21.62
CA HIS A 278 4.54 17.07 -21.75
C HIS A 278 5.99 17.56 -21.63
N ASP A 279 6.24 18.86 -21.79
CA ASP A 279 7.57 19.47 -21.62
C ASP A 279 7.83 19.94 -20.18
N ALA A 280 6.76 20.07 -19.38
CA ALA A 280 6.85 20.43 -17.97
C ALA A 280 7.36 19.26 -17.10
N ILE A 281 7.98 19.61 -15.99
CA ILE A 281 8.46 18.68 -14.97
C ILE A 281 7.62 18.89 -13.71
N TYR A 282 6.68 17.99 -13.48
CA TYR A 282 5.77 18.09 -12.34
C TYR A 282 6.46 17.67 -11.05
N ILE A 283 6.29 18.48 -10.01
CA ILE A 283 6.77 18.18 -8.65
C ILE A 283 5.57 17.85 -7.76
N VAL A 284 5.65 16.72 -7.06
CA VAL A 284 4.67 16.31 -6.04
C VAL A 284 5.38 16.19 -4.69
N GLY A 285 4.81 16.83 -3.66
CA GLY A 285 5.35 16.76 -2.31
C GLY A 285 5.18 15.37 -1.68
N CYS A 286 6.27 14.80 -1.18
CA CYS A 286 6.27 13.52 -0.47
C CYS A 286 5.89 13.70 1.00
N MET A 287 4.63 14.05 1.27
CA MET A 287 4.14 14.27 2.64
C MET A 287 2.80 13.58 2.91
N VAL A 288 2.57 13.25 4.18
CA VAL A 288 1.28 12.80 4.70
C VAL A 288 0.82 13.76 5.78
N ASP A 289 -0.20 14.55 5.49
CA ASP A 289 -0.69 15.71 6.24
C ASP A 289 -1.92 15.37 7.09
N LYS A 290 -1.83 14.35 7.96
CA LYS A 290 -2.98 13.99 8.81
C LYS A 290 -3.10 14.92 10.00
N VAL A 291 -1.98 15.23 10.64
CA VAL A 291 -1.90 16.05 11.85
C VAL A 291 -1.71 17.53 11.50
N ASN A 292 -0.65 17.86 10.76
CA ASN A 292 -0.40 19.23 10.29
C ASN A 292 -1.02 19.42 8.90
N ASN A 293 -1.81 20.49 8.70
CA ASN A 293 -2.42 20.85 7.41
C ASN A 293 -1.96 22.22 6.90
N GLU A 294 -0.82 22.71 7.40
CA GLU A 294 -0.22 23.94 6.91
C GLU A 294 0.16 23.83 5.42
N PRO A 295 0.06 24.93 4.65
CA PRO A 295 0.33 24.93 3.21
C PRO A 295 1.84 24.93 2.90
N LEU A 296 2.58 23.96 3.43
CA LEU A 296 4.05 23.86 3.36
C LEU A 296 4.56 23.82 1.92
N SER A 297 3.91 23.05 1.06
CA SER A 297 4.30 22.90 -0.34
C SER A 297 4.11 24.18 -1.16
N LEU A 298 3.03 24.93 -0.88
CA LEU A 298 2.80 26.23 -1.52
C LEU A 298 3.83 27.26 -1.05
N ALA A 299 4.12 27.29 0.26
CA ALA A 299 5.12 28.20 0.82
C ALA A 299 6.52 27.94 0.24
N LYS A 300 6.89 26.66 0.10
CA LYS A 300 8.16 26.25 -0.51
C LYS A 300 8.24 26.66 -1.97
N ALA A 301 7.26 26.30 -2.79
CA ALA A 301 7.26 26.63 -4.22
C ALA A 301 7.27 28.14 -4.50
N LYS A 302 6.60 28.95 -3.66
CA LYS A 302 6.70 30.42 -3.71
C LYS A 302 8.10 30.92 -3.40
N ARG A 303 8.75 30.36 -2.38
CA ARG A 303 10.13 30.74 -1.98
C ARG A 303 11.13 30.43 -3.10
N ASP A 304 10.93 29.31 -3.77
CA ASP A 304 11.77 28.88 -4.88
C ASP A 304 11.46 29.67 -6.18
N GLY A 305 10.32 30.34 -6.24
CA GLY A 305 9.90 31.16 -7.38
C GLY A 305 9.64 30.32 -8.64
N ILE A 306 9.01 29.15 -8.48
CA ILE A 306 8.64 28.25 -9.58
C ILE A 306 7.13 28.29 -9.85
N LYS A 307 6.71 27.83 -11.03
CA LYS A 307 5.28 27.75 -11.39
C LYS A 307 4.57 26.77 -10.45
N MET A 308 3.33 27.08 -10.09
CA MET A 308 2.53 26.27 -9.18
C MET A 308 1.15 26.04 -9.77
N ALA A 309 0.61 24.83 -9.65
CA ALA A 309 -0.74 24.53 -10.09
C ALA A 309 -1.45 23.59 -9.12
N LYS A 310 -2.78 23.65 -9.06
CA LYS A 310 -3.62 22.63 -8.43
C LYS A 310 -4.35 21.82 -9.50
N LEU A 311 -4.76 20.59 -9.17
CA LEU A 311 -5.64 19.82 -10.04
C LEU A 311 -7.06 20.44 -10.05
N PRO A 312 -7.77 20.45 -11.19
CA PRO A 312 -9.11 21.02 -11.35
C PRO A 312 -10.20 20.11 -10.75
N LEU A 313 -10.01 19.60 -9.52
CA LEU A 313 -10.84 18.54 -8.95
C LEU A 313 -12.31 18.95 -8.80
N ASP A 314 -12.57 20.20 -8.42
CA ASP A 314 -13.92 20.71 -8.17
C ASP A 314 -14.74 20.88 -9.46
N ARG A 315 -14.10 20.87 -10.63
CA ARG A 315 -14.78 20.95 -11.93
C ARG A 315 -15.37 19.60 -12.36
N PHE A 316 -14.75 18.50 -11.92
CA PHE A 316 -15.08 17.15 -12.39
C PHE A 316 -15.68 16.25 -11.31
N LEU A 317 -15.52 16.60 -10.02
CA LEU A 317 -15.91 15.72 -8.91
C LEU A 317 -16.77 16.44 -7.87
N GLU A 318 -17.84 15.75 -7.47
CA GLU A 318 -18.66 16.13 -6.32
C GLU A 318 -18.14 15.45 -5.05
N TRP A 319 -17.64 16.25 -4.12
CA TRP A 319 -17.06 15.77 -2.87
C TRP A 319 -18.13 15.45 -1.83
N ALA A 320 -17.96 14.34 -1.13
CA ALA A 320 -18.79 14.05 0.03
C ALA A 320 -18.52 15.05 1.17
N PRO A 321 -19.54 15.35 2.01
CA PRO A 321 -19.36 16.20 3.18
C PRO A 321 -18.26 15.65 4.11
N GLY A 322 -17.33 16.53 4.49
CA GLY A 322 -16.18 16.23 5.36
C GLY A 322 -14.97 15.60 4.66
N SER A 323 -15.01 15.40 3.34
CA SER A 323 -13.87 14.86 2.59
C SER A 323 -12.79 15.91 2.37
N LYS A 324 -11.54 15.60 2.77
CA LYS A 324 -10.37 16.41 2.40
C LYS A 324 -10.03 16.22 0.92
N LYS A 325 -9.83 17.35 0.23
CA LYS A 325 -9.46 17.42 -1.21
C LYS A 325 -7.98 17.13 -1.47
N ASN A 326 -7.15 17.14 -0.43
CA ASN A 326 -5.74 16.77 -0.54
C ASN A 326 -5.63 15.28 -0.93
N LEU A 327 -4.90 15.03 -2.02
CA LEU A 327 -4.66 13.70 -2.56
C LEU A 327 -3.29 13.22 -2.11
N ASN A 328 -3.22 11.92 -1.80
CA ASN A 328 -1.96 11.27 -1.48
C ASN A 328 -1.10 11.10 -2.74
N ILE A 329 0.20 10.93 -2.56
CA ILE A 329 1.17 10.79 -3.66
C ILE A 329 0.81 9.59 -4.56
N ASN A 330 0.37 8.49 -3.94
CA ASN A 330 -0.05 7.28 -4.64
C ASN A 330 -1.32 7.46 -5.49
N HIS A 331 -2.09 8.52 -5.30
CA HIS A 331 -3.19 8.88 -6.20
C HIS A 331 -2.74 9.90 -7.25
N MET A 332 -1.83 10.81 -6.88
CA MET A 332 -1.32 11.83 -7.80
C MET A 332 -0.61 11.22 -9.01
N LEU A 333 0.30 10.26 -8.80
CA LEU A 333 1.08 9.73 -9.91
C LEU A 333 0.21 9.00 -10.95
N PRO A 334 -0.68 8.05 -10.59
CA PRO A 334 -1.58 7.42 -11.56
C PRO A 334 -2.48 8.42 -12.31
N ILE A 335 -2.93 9.49 -11.66
CA ILE A 335 -3.69 10.57 -12.32
C ILE A 335 -2.82 11.23 -13.40
N LEU A 336 -1.59 11.62 -13.07
CA LEU A 336 -0.67 12.23 -14.03
C LEU A 336 -0.32 11.25 -15.16
N SER A 337 -0.17 9.97 -14.87
CA SER A 337 0.16 8.94 -15.85
C SER A 337 -0.97 8.74 -16.86
N ASP A 338 -2.22 8.68 -16.39
CA ASP A 338 -3.38 8.60 -17.28
C ASP A 338 -3.53 9.88 -18.11
N LEU A 339 -3.34 11.07 -17.50
CA LEU A 339 -3.40 12.36 -18.22
C LEU A 339 -2.34 12.47 -19.31
N LYS A 340 -1.14 11.95 -19.08
CA LYS A 340 -0.04 11.94 -20.05
C LYS A 340 -0.45 11.27 -21.35
N ILE A 341 -1.24 10.20 -21.27
CA ILE A 341 -1.69 9.42 -22.44
C ILE A 341 -3.01 9.96 -23.00
N SER A 342 -4.02 10.16 -22.15
CA SER A 342 -5.39 10.44 -22.60
C SER A 342 -5.69 11.93 -22.76
N GLY A 343 -5.03 12.80 -21.98
CA GLY A 343 -5.42 14.20 -21.81
C GLY A 343 -6.81 14.40 -21.18
N ASP A 344 -7.46 13.31 -20.74
CA ASP A 344 -8.84 13.33 -20.22
C ASP A 344 -8.85 13.29 -18.69
N TRP A 345 -9.32 14.38 -18.10
CA TRP A 345 -9.49 14.54 -16.67
C TRP A 345 -10.52 13.58 -16.09
N GLU A 346 -11.62 13.29 -16.78
CA GLU A 346 -12.64 12.41 -16.25
C GLU A 346 -12.13 10.97 -16.13
N PHE A 347 -11.38 10.52 -17.14
CA PHE A 347 -10.70 9.23 -17.09
C PHE A 347 -9.64 9.18 -16.00
N ALA A 348 -8.76 10.18 -15.91
CA ALA A 348 -7.66 10.17 -14.95
C ALA A 348 -8.14 10.24 -13.49
N LEU A 349 -9.19 11.02 -13.22
CA LEU A 349 -9.71 11.22 -11.86
C LEU A 349 -10.41 9.99 -11.26
N ARG A 350 -10.57 8.89 -12.02
CA ARG A 350 -11.05 7.59 -11.51
C ARG A 350 -10.17 6.99 -10.40
N HIS A 351 -8.90 7.37 -10.35
CA HIS A 351 -7.94 6.93 -9.33
C HIS A 351 -8.23 7.49 -7.93
N ILE A 352 -9.15 8.45 -7.82
CA ILE A 352 -9.55 9.03 -6.54
C ILE A 352 -10.48 8.05 -5.80
N PRO A 353 -10.23 7.77 -4.51
CA PRO A 353 -11.05 6.84 -3.76
C PRO A 353 -12.54 7.24 -3.75
N ARG A 354 -13.41 6.36 -4.28
CA ARG A 354 -14.87 6.55 -4.35
C ARG A 354 -15.49 7.02 -3.02
N ARG A 355 -14.99 6.53 -1.88
CA ARG A 355 -15.42 6.95 -0.52
C ARG A 355 -15.31 8.46 -0.25
N LYS A 356 -14.50 9.20 -1.01
CA LYS A 356 -14.38 10.66 -0.91
C LYS A 356 -15.48 11.40 -1.69
N LEU A 357 -16.15 10.72 -2.62
CA LEU A 357 -17.14 11.29 -3.54
C LEU A 357 -18.57 11.17 -2.98
N MET A 358 -19.41 12.14 -3.35
CA MET A 358 -20.80 12.23 -2.90
C MET A 358 -21.65 11.04 -3.35
N GLU A 359 -21.43 10.57 -4.58
CA GLU A 359 -22.11 9.41 -5.18
C GLU A 359 -22.09 8.18 -4.27
N THR A 360 -20.94 7.87 -3.65
CA THR A 360 -20.82 6.70 -2.77
C THR A 360 -21.65 6.84 -1.50
N LYS A 361 -21.78 8.07 -0.97
CA LYS A 361 -22.63 8.31 0.20
C LYS A 361 -24.11 8.22 -0.16
N ILE A 362 -24.50 8.70 -1.34
CA ILE A 362 -25.86 8.56 -1.86
C ILE A 362 -26.20 7.07 -2.01
N LEU A 363 -25.33 6.29 -2.66
CA LEU A 363 -25.53 4.85 -2.84
C LEU A 363 -25.65 4.12 -1.49
N ALA A 364 -24.80 4.46 -0.52
CA ALA A 364 -24.87 3.90 0.82
C ALA A 364 -26.18 4.26 1.55
N MET A 365 -26.67 5.50 1.40
CA MET A 365 -27.96 5.92 1.94
C MET A 365 -29.11 5.18 1.26
N GLN A 366 -29.12 5.07 -0.06
CA GLN A 366 -30.14 4.32 -0.81
C GLN A 366 -30.18 2.85 -0.38
N LYS A 367 -29.01 2.21 -0.20
CA LYS A 367 -28.91 0.83 0.29
C LYS A 367 -29.46 0.70 1.71
N LYS A 368 -29.19 1.67 2.60
CA LYS A 368 -29.77 1.69 3.96
C LYS A 368 -31.29 1.85 3.94
N ILE A 369 -31.83 2.72 3.10
CA ILE A 369 -33.29 2.92 2.93
C ILE A 369 -33.94 1.65 2.37
N LYS A 370 -33.30 0.99 1.40
CA LYS A 370 -33.81 -0.26 0.80
C LYS A 370 -33.84 -1.41 1.81
N ASN A 371 -32.84 -1.48 2.71
CA ASN A 371 -32.71 -2.56 3.68
C ASN A 371 -33.51 -2.33 4.98
N ASN A 372 -33.97 -1.11 5.27
CA ASN A 372 -34.79 -0.81 6.45
C ASN A 372 -36.20 -0.37 6.05
N ALA A 373 -37.17 -1.29 6.15
CA ALA A 373 -38.58 -1.03 5.84
C ALA A 373 -39.19 0.12 6.69
N LEU A 374 -38.83 0.21 7.97
CA LEU A 374 -39.32 1.25 8.89
C LEU A 374 -38.85 2.66 8.50
N LEU A 375 -37.59 2.81 8.08
CA LEU A 375 -37.05 4.09 7.60
C LEU A 375 -37.71 4.55 6.29
N LYS A 376 -38.15 3.61 5.45
CA LYS A 376 -38.87 3.91 4.21
C LYS A 376 -40.25 4.52 4.52
N GLU A 377 -40.97 3.97 5.49
CA GLU A 377 -42.29 4.48 5.91
C GLU A 377 -42.21 5.87 6.57
N ASP A 378 -41.24 6.09 7.45
CA ASP A 378 -41.06 7.39 8.12
C ASP A 378 -40.64 8.51 7.15
N ILE A 379 -39.82 8.19 6.15
CA ILE A 379 -39.47 9.14 5.09
C ILE A 379 -40.70 9.44 4.21
N PHE A 380 -41.48 8.42 3.83
CA PHE A 380 -42.70 8.62 3.04
C PHE A 380 -43.75 9.46 3.79
N ARG A 381 -43.92 9.25 5.10
CA ARG A 381 -44.78 10.08 5.95
C ARG A 381 -44.31 11.54 6.00
N ASN A 382 -43.00 11.77 6.15
CA ASN A 382 -42.43 13.11 6.21
C ASN A 382 -42.43 13.85 4.85
N LEU A 383 -42.29 13.14 3.72
CA LEU A 383 -42.45 13.72 2.38
C LEU A 383 -43.92 14.02 2.03
N SER A 384 -44.84 13.15 2.46
CA SER A 384 -46.30 13.39 2.32
C SER A 384 -46.76 14.65 3.06
N LEU A 385 -46.11 15.00 4.17
CA LEU A 385 -46.38 16.24 4.90
C LEU A 385 -45.83 17.50 4.20
N LYS A 386 -44.80 17.36 3.34
CA LYS A 386 -44.19 18.48 2.59
C LYS A 386 -44.77 18.71 1.19
N SER A 387 -45.59 17.81 0.66
CA SER A 387 -46.17 17.92 -0.69
C SER A 387 -47.37 18.88 -0.80
N LYS A 388 -47.74 19.60 0.27
CA LYS A 388 -48.75 20.68 0.21
C LYS A 388 -48.24 22.01 -0.36
N VAL A 389 -46.98 22.11 -0.84
CA VAL A 389 -46.49 23.29 -1.57
C VAL A 389 -46.15 22.90 -3.01
N LYS A 390 -46.85 23.55 -3.95
CA LYS A 390 -46.89 23.26 -5.38
C LYS A 390 -45.52 23.33 -6.08
N GLY A 391 -45.27 22.32 -6.91
CA GLY A 391 -44.71 22.46 -8.26
C GLY A 391 -43.20 22.40 -8.40
N PHE A 392 -42.63 21.21 -8.51
CA PHE A 392 -41.39 20.97 -9.28
C PHE A 392 -41.41 19.56 -9.87
N SER A 393 -41.45 19.48 -11.20
CA SER A 393 -41.34 18.23 -11.95
C SER A 393 -39.87 17.82 -12.05
N LEU A 394 -39.51 16.66 -11.49
CA LEU A 394 -38.20 16.05 -11.70
C LEU A 394 -38.27 15.15 -12.94
N LYS A 395 -37.59 15.57 -14.01
CA LYS A 395 -37.25 14.67 -15.12
C LYS A 395 -36.21 13.65 -14.63
N GLU A 396 -36.54 12.37 -14.71
CA GLU A 396 -35.61 11.27 -14.48
C GLU A 396 -34.54 11.25 -15.59
N ASN A 397 -33.41 11.90 -15.36
CA ASN A 397 -32.21 11.60 -16.14
C ASN A 397 -31.59 10.33 -15.56
N LYS A 398 -31.71 9.21 -16.29
CA LYS A 398 -30.90 8.01 -16.09
C LYS A 398 -29.42 8.38 -16.16
N LEU A 399 -28.77 8.57 -15.00
CA LEU A 399 -27.31 8.55 -14.92
C LEU A 399 -26.86 7.13 -15.27
N ARG A 400 -26.21 6.97 -16.44
CA ARG A 400 -25.39 5.78 -16.71
C ARG A 400 -24.29 5.74 -15.65
N SER A 401 -24.25 4.67 -14.85
CA SER A 401 -23.16 4.47 -13.90
C SER A 401 -21.83 4.41 -14.64
N ARG A 402 -20.84 5.17 -14.18
CA ARG A 402 -19.49 5.16 -14.74
C ARG A 402 -18.80 3.86 -14.31
N LYS A 403 -18.61 2.92 -15.23
CA LYS A 403 -17.86 1.66 -15.00
C LYS A 403 -16.45 1.99 -14.49
N SER A 404 -16.06 1.39 -13.36
CA SER A 404 -14.70 1.45 -12.80
C SER A 404 -13.88 0.24 -13.25
N LEU A 405 -12.54 0.39 -13.25
CA LEU A 405 -11.59 -0.70 -13.52
C LEU A 405 -11.67 -1.86 -12.49
N TYR A 406 -12.29 -1.63 -11.33
CA TYR A 406 -12.52 -2.61 -10.28
C TYR A 406 -13.95 -3.15 -10.23
N ASP A 407 -14.82 -2.71 -11.15
CA ASP A 407 -16.13 -3.31 -11.35
C ASP A 407 -15.97 -4.43 -12.42
N ASP A 408 -15.14 -5.42 -12.12
CA ASP A 408 -15.09 -6.68 -12.86
C ASP A 408 -16.27 -7.54 -12.37
N ASP A 409 -17.43 -7.32 -12.96
CA ASP A 409 -18.50 -8.32 -12.97
C ASP A 409 -18.15 -9.36 -14.06
N ASN A 410 -17.30 -10.32 -13.69
CA ASN A 410 -17.33 -11.65 -14.30
C ASN A 410 -18.17 -12.55 -13.37
N VAL A 411 -19.49 -12.52 -13.56
CA VAL A 411 -20.37 -13.66 -13.89
C VAL A 411 -21.63 -13.10 -14.55
#